data_AF-A0A2V7IIW2-F1
#
_entry.id   AF-A0A2V7IIW2-F1
#
_cell.length_a   1.000
_cell.length_b   1.000
_cell.length_c   1.000
_cell.angle_alpha   90.00
_cell.angle_beta   90.00
_cell.angle_gamma   90.00
#
_symmetry.space_group_name_H-M   'P 1'
#
loop_
_entity.id
_entity.type
_entity.pdbx_description
1 polymer ?
#
loop_
_entity_poly.entity_id
_entity_poly.type
_entity_poly.pdbx_seq_one_letter_code
_entity_poly.pdbx_strand_id
1 'polypeptide(L)'
;MTYERRKIPMSYESRDVARAASGVLLAGALLGAALLPDAPARVSVRLTEWKVELSQGTIAPGTVRFAITNAGSIPHAFEVGGQGVEKQTAIIQPGASGTLTLDLKPGSYEVYCPVGDDSHKKLGMVARLSVVGAHSATPPGVKAIQVVGGGPVIQILPGPFPFPDSAAPVLKQFGNEREGLESQVLRGPYSNNVAPVSGTFTFTAWDKGATRDSVDGVAEFTTQDGARWKLVLDRVQTKDVPHHPRFGGVIMGLYYHGNTGVHTPLVPTINSAVALWAFGHLSRNGAVVSDNAMVHVMLLSRTRREGDFALACWDCSPNKIEELQLQILPGPGEPKFDTPGGFLFVNWEKSGSRPGVG
;
A
#
# COMPACT_ATOMS: atom_id res chain seq x y z
N MET A 1 36.11 79.91 14.57
CA MET A 1 36.13 81.36 14.28
C MET A 1 35.27 81.61 13.05
N THR A 2 34.31 82.54 13.18
CA THR A 2 33.69 83.39 12.12
C THR A 2 33.08 82.71 10.88
N TYR A 3 31.75 82.64 10.74
CA TYR A 3 30.77 83.70 10.35
C TYR A 3 30.75 84.04 8.84
N GLU A 4 29.76 83.45 8.17
CA GLU A 4 28.73 84.07 7.31
C GLU A 4 29.07 85.09 6.19
N ARG A 5 28.51 84.86 4.99
CA ARG A 5 27.95 85.89 4.09
C ARG A 5 26.65 85.34 3.47
N ARG A 6 25.47 85.88 3.85
CA ARG A 6 24.69 86.99 3.21
C ARG A 6 24.06 86.60 1.86
N LYS A 7 22.86 87.04 1.45
CA LYS A 7 21.64 87.67 2.03
C LYS A 7 20.63 87.75 0.84
N ILE A 8 19.34 87.66 1.16
CA ILE A 8 18.11 87.68 0.32
C ILE A 8 17.77 89.13 -0.16
N PRO A 9 16.80 89.39 -1.09
CA PRO A 9 15.37 89.64 -0.72
C PRO A 9 14.31 89.08 -1.72
N MET A 10 13.12 88.58 -1.27
CA MET A 10 11.76 89.21 -1.18
C MET A 10 11.14 89.62 -2.54
N SER A 11 9.88 89.34 -2.90
CA SER A 11 8.58 89.54 -2.22
C SER A 11 7.46 88.63 -2.83
N TYR A 12 6.60 87.96 -2.07
CA TYR A 12 5.29 88.37 -1.49
C TYR A 12 4.14 88.56 -2.50
N GLU A 13 3.14 87.66 -2.48
CA GLU A 13 1.75 88.00 -2.16
C GLU A 13 0.90 86.73 -1.88
N SER A 14 -0.09 86.91 -1.02
CA SER A 14 -0.87 85.92 -0.28
C SER A 14 -2.36 86.26 -0.37
N ARG A 15 -3.24 85.26 -0.17
CA ARG A 15 -4.66 85.27 0.29
C ARG A 15 -5.56 84.43 -0.64
N ASP A 16 -6.57 83.69 -0.20
CA ASP A 16 -6.98 83.10 1.09
C ASP A 16 -8.26 82.27 0.82
N VAL A 17 -8.45 81.20 1.61
CA VAL A 17 -9.75 80.65 2.10
C VAL A 17 -10.72 79.92 1.15
N ALA A 18 -10.92 78.62 1.38
CA ALA A 18 -12.23 78.04 1.76
C ALA A 18 -12.12 76.57 2.24
N ARG A 19 -12.80 76.30 3.37
CA ARG A 19 -12.95 74.99 4.03
C ARG A 19 -13.82 74.01 3.22
N ALA A 20 -13.47 72.72 3.24
CA ALA A 20 -14.45 71.63 3.28
C ALA A 20 -13.83 70.40 3.96
N ALA A 21 -14.47 69.94 5.03
CA ALA A 21 -14.19 68.66 5.68
C ALA A 21 -14.87 67.53 4.89
N SER A 22 -14.16 66.42 4.65
CA SER A 22 -14.76 65.13 4.31
C SER A 22 -13.91 64.02 4.95
N GLY A 23 -14.56 63.22 5.79
CA GLY A 23 -13.99 62.04 6.40
C GLY A 23 -14.04 60.81 5.49
N VAL A 24 -13.20 59.84 5.87
CA VAL A 24 -13.30 58.38 5.71
C VAL A 24 -13.45 57.83 4.28
N LEU A 25 -12.44 57.06 3.84
CA LEU A 25 -12.51 55.62 3.56
C LEU A 25 -11.18 55.17 2.92
N LEU A 26 -10.34 54.46 3.69
CA LEU A 26 -9.32 53.60 3.08
C LEU A 26 -10.04 52.44 2.40
N ALA A 27 -10.21 52.52 1.08
CA ALA A 27 -10.58 51.36 0.28
C ALA A 27 -9.36 50.44 0.18
N GLY A 28 -9.33 49.42 1.03
CA GLY A 28 -8.43 48.28 0.87
C GLY A 28 -8.81 47.53 -0.41
N ALA A 29 -7.97 47.61 -1.43
CA ALA A 29 -8.07 46.75 -2.61
C ALA A 29 -7.67 45.32 -2.22
N LEU A 30 -8.66 44.52 -1.81
CA LEU A 30 -8.55 43.07 -1.79
C LEU A 30 -8.55 42.61 -3.25
N LEU A 31 -7.39 42.20 -3.77
CA LEU A 31 -7.33 41.36 -4.95
C LEU A 31 -8.01 40.02 -4.60
N GLY A 32 -9.26 39.87 -5.01
CA GLY A 32 -9.90 38.56 -5.08
C GLY A 32 -9.16 37.71 -6.10
N ALA A 33 -8.37 36.75 -5.63
CA ALA A 33 -7.90 35.67 -6.47
C ALA A 33 -9.14 34.87 -6.91
N ALA A 34 -9.56 35.05 -8.17
CA ALA A 34 -10.53 34.15 -8.77
C ALA A 34 -9.90 32.76 -8.80
N LEU A 35 -10.43 31.84 -8.00
CA LEU A 35 -10.11 30.41 -8.04
C LEU A 35 -10.46 29.93 -9.46
N LEU A 36 -9.43 29.66 -10.27
CA LEU A 36 -9.62 28.85 -11.47
C LEU A 36 -10.21 27.51 -11.02
N PRO A 37 -11.20 26.93 -11.73
CA PRO A 37 -11.70 25.60 -11.39
C PRO A 37 -10.52 24.63 -11.40
N ASP A 38 -10.37 23.87 -10.32
CA ASP A 38 -9.33 22.82 -10.22
C ASP A 38 -9.42 21.94 -11.47
N ALA A 39 -8.29 21.75 -12.14
CA ALA A 39 -8.26 20.92 -13.34
C ALA A 39 -8.73 19.49 -12.96
N PRO A 40 -9.59 18.85 -13.77
CA PRO A 40 -10.13 17.53 -13.43
C PRO A 40 -8.99 16.54 -13.22
N ALA A 41 -9.09 15.75 -12.14
CA ALA A 41 -8.08 14.75 -11.80
C ALA A 41 -7.90 13.78 -12.97
N ARG A 42 -6.68 13.64 -13.48
CA ARG A 42 -6.39 12.80 -14.65
C ARG A 42 -5.90 11.42 -14.22
N VAL A 43 -6.57 10.37 -14.71
CA VAL A 43 -6.15 8.97 -14.55
C VAL A 43 -5.82 8.41 -15.91
N SER A 44 -4.55 8.11 -16.17
CA SER A 44 -4.17 7.34 -17.35
C SER A 44 -4.58 5.88 -17.16
N VAL A 45 -5.15 5.28 -18.20
CA VAL A 45 -5.60 3.90 -18.26
C VAL A 45 -4.94 3.22 -19.46
N ARG A 46 -4.30 2.07 -19.23
CA ARG A 46 -3.73 1.25 -20.29
C ARG A 46 -4.47 -0.08 -20.35
N LEU A 47 -4.98 -0.41 -21.53
CA LEU A 47 -5.71 -1.64 -21.81
C LEU A 47 -4.82 -2.58 -22.62
N THR A 48 -4.68 -3.82 -22.17
CA THR A 48 -3.96 -4.90 -22.88
C THR A 48 -4.69 -6.20 -22.64
N GLU A 49 -5.14 -6.89 -23.69
CA GLU A 49 -5.80 -8.20 -23.69
C GLU A 49 -6.72 -8.43 -22.48
N TRP A 50 -6.21 -8.98 -21.38
CA TRP A 50 -7.03 -9.32 -20.20
C TRP A 50 -6.74 -8.46 -18.97
N LYS A 51 -6.20 -7.24 -19.17
CA LYS A 51 -5.75 -6.37 -18.08
C LYS A 51 -6.20 -4.93 -18.27
N VAL A 52 -6.59 -4.31 -17.15
CA VAL A 52 -6.79 -2.86 -17.00
C VAL A 52 -5.73 -2.34 -16.05
N GLU A 53 -4.86 -1.46 -16.54
CA GLU A 53 -3.84 -0.80 -15.72
C GLU A 53 -4.23 0.66 -15.50
N LEU A 54 -4.35 1.06 -14.23
CA LEU A 54 -4.57 2.44 -13.83
C LEU A 54 -3.25 3.05 -13.36
N SER A 55 -3.00 4.31 -13.75
CA SER A 55 -1.90 5.11 -13.18
C SER A 55 -2.04 5.34 -11.67
N GLN A 56 -3.27 5.26 -11.14
CA GLN A 56 -3.58 5.39 -9.71
C GLN A 56 -4.85 4.59 -9.39
N GLY A 57 -4.80 3.78 -8.34
CA GLY A 57 -5.95 2.99 -7.85
C GLY A 57 -6.79 3.71 -6.79
N THR A 58 -6.37 4.90 -6.34
CA THR A 58 -7.10 5.72 -5.36
C THR A 58 -7.04 7.19 -5.77
N ILE A 59 -8.19 7.87 -5.79
CA ILE A 59 -8.33 9.26 -6.25
C ILE A 59 -9.26 10.06 -5.34
N ALA A 60 -9.18 11.40 -5.43
CA ALA A 60 -10.15 12.30 -4.79
C ALA A 60 -11.51 12.24 -5.51
N PRO A 61 -12.64 12.53 -4.84
CA PRO A 61 -13.92 12.68 -5.51
C PRO A 61 -13.95 13.93 -6.38
N GLY A 62 -14.98 13.99 -7.20
CA GLY A 62 -15.22 15.09 -8.13
C GLY A 62 -14.98 14.66 -9.55
N THR A 63 -14.74 15.63 -10.42
CA THR A 63 -14.60 15.39 -11.85
C THR A 63 -13.25 14.73 -12.15
N VAL A 64 -13.32 13.49 -12.62
CA VAL A 64 -12.17 12.66 -12.97
C VAL A 64 -12.18 12.42 -14.47
N ARG A 65 -11.04 12.68 -15.12
CA ARG A 65 -10.81 12.39 -16.54
C ARG A 65 -9.91 11.16 -16.68
N PHE A 66 -10.49 10.08 -17.16
CA PHE A 66 -9.75 8.91 -17.63
C PHE A 66 -9.21 9.17 -19.04
N ALA A 67 -7.91 8.99 -19.22
CA ALA A 67 -7.23 9.01 -20.51
C ALA A 67 -6.82 7.59 -20.85
N ILE A 68 -7.54 6.95 -21.77
CA ILE A 68 -7.47 5.52 -22.03
C ILE A 68 -6.67 5.27 -23.31
N THR A 69 -5.71 4.35 -23.27
CA THR A 69 -4.99 3.87 -24.45
C THR A 69 -5.18 2.36 -24.57
N ASN A 70 -5.65 1.91 -25.74
CA ASN A 70 -5.58 0.50 -26.10
C ASN A 70 -4.18 0.21 -26.63
N ALA A 71 -3.44 -0.59 -25.87
CA ALA A 71 -2.11 -1.02 -26.22
C ALA A 71 -2.00 -2.52 -26.52
N GLY A 72 -3.13 -3.22 -26.51
CA GLY A 72 -3.21 -4.60 -26.96
C GLY A 72 -3.38 -4.72 -28.47
N SER A 73 -3.59 -5.95 -28.89
CA SER A 73 -3.73 -6.35 -30.29
C SER A 73 -5.19 -6.53 -30.74
N ILE A 74 -6.15 -6.47 -29.81
CA ILE A 74 -7.59 -6.62 -30.07
C ILE A 74 -8.38 -5.39 -29.62
N PRO A 75 -9.64 -5.21 -30.06
CA PRO A 75 -10.47 -4.10 -29.63
C PRO A 75 -10.84 -4.18 -28.14
N HIS A 76 -10.82 -3.04 -27.45
CA HIS A 76 -11.20 -2.92 -26.03
C HIS A 76 -12.14 -1.75 -25.80
N ALA A 77 -12.84 -1.75 -24.68
CA ALA A 77 -13.54 -0.57 -24.15
C ALA A 77 -13.20 -0.42 -22.67
N PHE A 78 -13.51 0.73 -22.09
CA PHE A 78 -13.32 1.00 -20.67
C PHE A 78 -14.64 1.40 -20.04
N GLU A 79 -15.05 0.67 -19.02
CA GLU A 79 -16.24 0.94 -18.21
C GLU A 79 -15.87 1.17 -16.75
N VAL A 80 -16.61 2.08 -16.11
CA VAL A 80 -16.58 2.32 -14.67
C VAL A 80 -17.96 1.98 -14.11
N GLY A 81 -18.01 0.97 -13.26
CA GLY A 81 -19.20 0.45 -12.59
C GLY A 81 -19.15 0.62 -11.07
N GLY A 82 -20.32 0.74 -10.43
CA GLY A 82 -20.48 0.84 -8.97
C GLY A 82 -20.91 2.22 -8.46
N GLN A 83 -21.42 2.27 -7.23
CA GLN A 83 -22.02 3.47 -6.61
C GLN A 83 -23.12 4.15 -7.46
N GLY A 84 -23.85 3.35 -8.26
CA GLY A 84 -24.87 3.86 -9.18
C GLY A 84 -24.31 4.49 -10.47
N VAL A 85 -23.00 4.37 -10.73
CA VAL A 85 -22.36 4.72 -11.99
C VAL A 85 -22.22 3.45 -12.82
N GLU A 86 -22.66 3.51 -14.08
CA GLU A 86 -22.41 2.51 -15.12
C GLU A 86 -22.16 3.29 -16.41
N LYS A 87 -20.89 3.59 -16.70
CA LYS A 87 -20.49 4.48 -17.81
C LYS A 87 -19.27 3.93 -18.52
N GLN A 88 -19.34 3.90 -19.85
CA GLN A 88 -18.31 3.31 -20.70
C GLN A 88 -17.90 4.21 -21.87
N THR A 89 -16.73 3.92 -22.43
CA THR A 89 -16.30 4.45 -23.73
C THR A 89 -16.94 3.68 -24.89
N ALA A 90 -16.85 4.24 -26.10
CA ALA A 90 -16.96 3.41 -27.31
C ALA A 90 -15.79 2.40 -27.40
N ILE A 91 -15.89 1.44 -28.32
CA ILE A 91 -14.80 0.51 -28.62
C ILE A 91 -13.59 1.29 -29.14
N ILE A 92 -12.43 1.02 -28.54
CA ILE A 92 -11.12 1.57 -28.83
C ILE A 92 -10.32 0.51 -29.60
N GLN A 93 -9.95 0.80 -30.83
CA GLN A 93 -9.15 -0.08 -31.68
C GLN A 93 -7.69 -0.19 -31.19
N PRO A 94 -6.95 -1.24 -31.56
CA PRO A 94 -5.53 -1.38 -31.24
C PRO A 94 -4.72 -0.12 -31.58
N GLY A 95 -3.91 0.36 -30.63
CA GLY A 95 -3.10 1.58 -30.76
C GLY A 95 -3.87 2.90 -30.63
N ALA A 96 -5.20 2.87 -30.59
CA ALA A 96 -6.01 4.06 -30.43
C ALA A 96 -6.20 4.46 -28.95
N SER A 97 -6.73 5.66 -28.73
CA SER A 97 -7.01 6.19 -27.39
C SER A 97 -8.43 6.74 -27.31
N GLY A 98 -8.96 6.79 -26.10
CA GLY A 98 -10.27 7.35 -25.77
C GLY A 98 -10.22 8.14 -24.46
N THR A 99 -11.31 8.83 -24.13
CA THR A 99 -11.44 9.54 -22.86
C THR A 99 -12.80 9.32 -22.25
N LEU A 100 -12.86 9.18 -20.93
CA LEU A 100 -14.11 9.11 -20.16
C LEU A 100 -14.00 10.11 -19.01
N THR A 101 -14.98 10.99 -18.84
CA THR A 101 -15.00 11.96 -17.73
C THR A 101 -16.23 11.72 -16.87
N LEU A 102 -16.04 11.55 -15.58
CA LEU A 102 -17.09 11.21 -14.61
C LEU A 102 -16.96 12.05 -13.36
N ASP A 103 -18.08 12.42 -12.76
CA ASP A 103 -18.12 12.93 -11.39
C ASP A 103 -18.26 11.76 -10.42
N LEU A 104 -17.17 11.43 -9.75
CA LEU A 104 -17.12 10.28 -8.86
C LEU A 104 -17.28 10.72 -7.40
N LYS A 105 -18.22 10.08 -6.71
CA LYS A 105 -18.40 10.22 -5.26
C LYS A 105 -17.44 9.29 -4.52
N PRO A 106 -17.15 9.55 -3.24
CA PRO A 106 -16.39 8.61 -2.42
C PRO A 106 -17.02 7.23 -2.43
N GLY A 107 -16.22 6.18 -2.60
CA GLY A 107 -16.68 4.80 -2.72
C GLY A 107 -15.73 3.91 -3.51
N SER A 108 -16.08 2.63 -3.61
CA SER A 108 -15.37 1.66 -4.45
C SER A 108 -16.08 1.52 -5.79
N TYR A 109 -15.28 1.53 -6.85
CA TYR A 109 -15.70 1.32 -8.23
C TYR A 109 -14.93 0.15 -8.82
N GLU A 110 -15.58 -0.55 -9.71
CA GLU A 110 -14.95 -1.55 -10.58
C GLU A 110 -14.70 -0.90 -11.93
N VAL A 111 -13.53 -1.15 -12.51
CA VAL A 111 -13.21 -0.70 -13.87
C VAL A 111 -12.84 -1.90 -14.72
N TYR A 112 -13.44 -2.02 -15.90
CA TYR A 112 -13.31 -3.24 -16.70
C TYR A 112 -13.53 -2.99 -18.19
N CYS A 113 -13.35 -4.03 -19.00
CA CYS A 113 -13.69 -4.01 -20.43
C CYS A 113 -14.98 -4.79 -20.72
N PRO A 114 -16.05 -4.13 -21.19
CA PRO A 114 -17.36 -4.75 -21.44
C PRO A 114 -17.49 -5.45 -22.81
N VAL A 115 -16.45 -5.39 -23.65
CA VAL A 115 -16.49 -5.94 -25.02
C VAL A 115 -16.93 -7.41 -25.04
N GLY A 116 -17.83 -7.71 -25.97
CA GLY A 116 -18.39 -9.05 -26.18
C GLY A 116 -19.23 -9.52 -24.98
N ASP A 117 -20.21 -8.72 -24.55
CA ASP A 117 -21.11 -9.01 -23.43
C ASP A 117 -20.34 -9.44 -22.15
N ASP A 118 -19.39 -8.59 -21.75
CA ASP A 118 -18.47 -8.78 -20.62
C ASP A 118 -17.55 -9.99 -20.73
N SER A 119 -17.39 -10.60 -21.90
CA SER A 119 -16.45 -11.73 -22.07
C SER A 119 -15.01 -11.33 -21.69
N HIS A 120 -14.57 -10.11 -22.02
CA HIS A 120 -13.23 -9.64 -21.66
C HIS A 120 -13.08 -9.46 -20.14
N LYS A 121 -14.10 -8.92 -19.46
CA LYS A 121 -14.17 -8.85 -18.00
C LYS A 121 -14.11 -10.24 -17.36
N LYS A 122 -14.89 -11.20 -17.87
CA LYS A 122 -14.94 -12.61 -17.38
C LYS A 122 -13.59 -13.32 -17.55
N LEU A 123 -12.77 -12.89 -18.51
CA LEU A 123 -11.41 -13.38 -18.73
C LEU A 123 -10.36 -12.66 -17.85
N GLY A 124 -10.78 -11.75 -16.96
CA GLY A 124 -9.92 -11.10 -15.96
C GLY A 124 -9.62 -9.63 -16.25
N MET A 125 -10.19 -9.03 -17.29
CA MET A 125 -9.97 -7.63 -17.66
C MET A 125 -10.72 -6.65 -16.75
N VAL A 126 -10.33 -6.62 -15.48
CA VAL A 126 -10.96 -5.85 -14.41
C VAL A 126 -9.93 -5.36 -13.40
N ALA A 127 -10.15 -4.17 -12.84
CA ALA A 127 -9.40 -3.59 -11.73
C ALA A 127 -10.33 -2.81 -10.79
N ARG A 128 -9.83 -2.43 -9.60
CA ARG A 128 -10.57 -1.61 -8.64
C ARG A 128 -10.05 -0.18 -8.61
N LEU A 129 -10.99 0.75 -8.45
CA LEU A 129 -10.72 2.18 -8.24
C LEU A 129 -11.40 2.63 -6.94
N SER A 130 -10.65 3.23 -6.03
CA SER A 130 -11.16 3.83 -4.80
C SER A 130 -11.25 5.34 -4.93
N VAL A 131 -12.36 5.94 -4.49
CA VAL A 131 -12.57 7.38 -4.46
C VAL A 131 -12.78 7.82 -3.01
N VAL A 132 -12.03 8.82 -2.52
CA VAL A 132 -12.00 9.18 -1.10
C VAL A 132 -12.19 10.69 -0.85
N GLY A 133 -13.22 11.06 -0.08
CA GLY A 133 -13.75 12.44 0.01
C GLY A 133 -12.91 13.49 0.73
N ALA A 134 -12.99 14.75 0.28
CA ALA A 134 -12.22 15.89 0.82
C ALA A 134 -12.92 16.70 1.94
N HIS A 135 -14.12 16.34 2.43
CA HIS A 135 -14.79 17.02 3.55
C HIS A 135 -15.19 16.09 4.72
N SER A 136 -14.40 15.04 4.91
CA SER A 136 -14.04 14.61 6.27
C SER A 136 -12.55 14.85 6.43
N ALA A 137 -12.14 16.11 6.30
CA ALA A 137 -10.82 16.58 6.72
C ALA A 137 -10.77 16.67 8.26
N THR A 138 -10.93 15.51 8.91
CA THR A 138 -10.04 15.21 10.03
C THR A 138 -8.64 15.11 9.39
N PRO A 139 -7.57 15.72 9.94
CA PRO A 139 -6.20 15.50 9.42
C PRO A 139 -6.04 14.01 9.18
N PRO A 140 -5.46 13.50 8.06
CA PRO A 140 -5.59 12.11 7.64
C PRO A 140 -5.39 11.28 8.87
N GLY A 141 -6.51 10.75 9.39
CA GLY A 141 -6.50 10.11 10.69
C GLY A 141 -5.59 8.94 10.41
N VAL A 142 -4.40 8.98 11.00
CA VAL A 142 -3.38 7.99 10.69
C VAL A 142 -4.08 6.65 10.83
N LYS A 143 -4.20 5.89 9.73
CA LYS A 143 -4.89 4.61 9.79
C LYS A 143 -3.95 3.69 10.52
N ALA A 144 -4.17 3.60 11.82
CA ALA A 144 -3.38 2.80 12.71
C ALA A 144 -4.11 1.48 12.91
N ILE A 145 -3.36 0.39 12.84
CA ILE A 145 -3.82 -0.91 13.32
C ILE A 145 -2.83 -1.36 14.37
N GLN A 146 -3.33 -1.65 15.57
CA GLN A 146 -2.54 -2.35 16.56
C GLN A 146 -2.86 -3.83 16.47
N VAL A 147 -1.82 -4.64 16.33
CA VAL A 147 -1.90 -6.09 16.27
C VAL A 147 -1.22 -6.68 17.50
N VAL A 148 -1.86 -7.68 18.10
CA VAL A 148 -1.30 -8.45 19.21
C VAL A 148 -1.31 -9.92 18.81
N GLY A 149 -0.13 -10.54 18.83
CA GLY A 149 0.04 -11.96 18.61
C GLY A 149 -0.61 -12.78 19.71
N GLY A 150 -1.42 -13.78 19.33
CA GLY A 150 -2.08 -14.70 20.26
C GLY A 150 -1.83 -16.15 19.90
N GLY A 151 -1.70 -17.00 20.92
CA GLY A 151 -1.22 -18.38 20.77
C GLY A 151 -2.29 -19.39 20.33
N PRO A 152 -1.90 -20.60 19.86
CA PRO A 152 -0.54 -21.18 19.87
C PRO A 152 0.49 -20.46 19.00
N VAL A 153 1.79 -20.61 19.32
CA VAL A 153 2.90 -20.04 18.55
C VAL A 153 3.74 -21.17 17.95
N ILE A 154 4.06 -21.05 16.67
CA ILE A 154 4.83 -22.06 15.93
C ILE A 154 5.98 -21.42 15.16
N GLN A 155 7.11 -22.11 15.10
CA GLN A 155 8.18 -21.82 14.16
C GLN A 155 7.97 -22.69 12.92
N ILE A 156 8.02 -22.08 11.74
CA ILE A 156 8.02 -22.79 10.47
C ILE A 156 9.47 -23.01 10.03
N LEU A 157 9.78 -24.24 9.67
CA LEU A 157 11.10 -24.68 9.25
C LEU A 157 11.13 -24.91 7.73
N PRO A 158 12.32 -24.95 7.13
CA PRO A 158 12.48 -25.32 5.74
C PRO A 158 11.86 -26.68 5.45
N GLY A 159 11.14 -26.78 4.35
CA GLY A 159 10.56 -28.04 3.91
C GLY A 159 9.77 -27.89 2.61
N PRO A 160 9.16 -28.98 2.14
CA PRO A 160 8.37 -28.96 0.92
C PRO A 160 7.09 -28.15 1.11
N PHE A 161 6.74 -27.36 0.10
CA PHE A 161 5.47 -26.67 0.00
C PHE A 161 4.34 -27.70 -0.23
N PRO A 162 3.23 -27.68 0.53
CA PRO A 162 2.17 -28.70 0.44
C PRO A 162 1.31 -28.66 -0.82
N PHE A 163 1.30 -27.55 -1.59
CA PHE A 163 0.46 -27.40 -2.79
C PHE A 163 1.29 -27.14 -4.07
N PRO A 164 2.27 -28.00 -4.40
CA PRO A 164 3.17 -27.76 -5.52
C PRO A 164 2.42 -27.73 -6.86
N ASP A 165 1.45 -28.63 -7.04
CA ASP A 165 0.65 -28.72 -8.26
C ASP A 165 -0.25 -27.49 -8.47
N SER A 166 -0.79 -26.95 -7.37
CA SER A 166 -1.60 -25.73 -7.41
C SER A 166 -0.76 -24.48 -7.69
N ALA A 167 0.48 -24.42 -7.19
CA ALA A 167 1.39 -23.31 -7.43
C ALA A 167 2.02 -23.34 -8.83
N ALA A 168 2.28 -24.52 -9.40
CA ALA A 168 2.96 -24.71 -10.68
C ALA A 168 2.44 -23.85 -11.85
N PRO A 169 1.13 -23.71 -12.11
CA PRO A 169 0.63 -22.86 -13.19
C PRO A 169 0.86 -21.37 -12.92
N VAL A 170 0.82 -20.93 -11.66
CA VAL A 170 1.01 -19.54 -11.26
C VAL A 170 2.49 -19.16 -11.34
N LEU A 171 3.39 -20.06 -10.93
CA LEU A 171 4.85 -19.87 -10.99
C LEU A 171 5.37 -19.51 -12.39
N LYS A 172 4.69 -19.99 -13.44
CA LYS A 172 5.04 -19.66 -14.84
C LYS A 172 4.94 -18.15 -15.15
N GLN A 173 4.14 -17.42 -14.37
CA GLN A 173 3.89 -15.99 -14.56
C GLN A 173 5.01 -15.10 -13.97
N PHE A 174 5.92 -15.67 -13.15
CA PHE A 174 6.94 -14.94 -12.40
C PHE A 174 8.26 -14.73 -13.17
N GLY A 175 8.33 -15.09 -14.45
CA GLY A 175 9.48 -14.83 -15.32
C GLY A 175 10.81 -15.24 -14.66
N ASN A 176 11.70 -14.27 -14.46
CA ASN A 176 13.04 -14.49 -13.89
C ASN A 176 13.04 -14.89 -12.41
N GLU A 177 11.96 -14.63 -11.65
CA GLU A 177 11.85 -15.00 -10.24
C GLU A 177 11.45 -16.47 -10.04
N ARG A 178 10.99 -17.13 -11.11
CA ARG A 178 10.50 -18.50 -11.10
C ARG A 178 11.51 -19.48 -10.51
N GLU A 179 12.77 -19.43 -10.92
CA GLU A 179 13.79 -20.39 -10.47
C GLU A 179 13.99 -20.33 -8.95
N GLY A 180 14.02 -19.11 -8.39
CA GLY A 180 14.10 -18.89 -6.95
C GLY A 180 12.88 -19.44 -6.20
N LEU A 181 11.68 -19.27 -6.77
CA LEU A 181 10.44 -19.80 -6.21
C LEU A 181 10.37 -21.33 -6.31
N GLU A 182 10.78 -21.94 -7.43
CA GLU A 182 10.85 -23.41 -7.58
C GLU A 182 11.82 -24.04 -6.57
N SER A 183 12.94 -23.37 -6.27
CA SER A 183 13.84 -23.79 -5.18
C SER A 183 13.14 -23.78 -3.81
N GLN A 184 12.32 -22.75 -3.56
CA GLN A 184 11.53 -22.63 -2.33
C GLN A 184 10.38 -23.64 -2.24
N VAL A 185 9.88 -24.18 -3.36
CA VAL A 185 8.89 -25.27 -3.33
C VAL A 185 9.42 -26.49 -2.58
N LEU A 186 10.72 -26.77 -2.65
CA LEU A 186 11.30 -27.98 -2.05
C LEU A 186 11.81 -27.76 -0.62
N ARG A 187 12.43 -26.61 -0.34
CA ARG A 187 13.12 -26.33 0.93
C ARG A 187 12.90 -24.89 1.40
N GLY A 188 11.75 -24.32 1.07
CA GLY A 188 11.41 -22.95 1.39
C GLY A 188 10.73 -22.79 2.75
N PRO A 189 10.37 -21.54 3.08
CA PRO A 189 9.77 -21.17 4.36
C PRO A 189 8.29 -21.55 4.49
N TYR A 190 7.64 -22.08 3.45
CA TYR A 190 6.19 -22.27 3.43
C TYR A 190 5.74 -23.71 3.66
N SER A 191 6.41 -24.43 4.55
CA SER A 191 6.21 -25.87 4.71
C SER A 191 5.22 -26.25 5.82
N ASN A 192 4.90 -27.55 5.91
CA ASN A 192 4.24 -28.16 7.07
C ASN A 192 5.22 -28.61 8.15
N ASN A 193 6.53 -28.38 7.98
CA ASN A 193 7.53 -28.66 9.00
C ASN A 193 7.50 -27.54 10.04
N VAL A 194 6.85 -27.80 11.17
CA VAL A 194 6.59 -26.81 12.21
C VAL A 194 7.02 -27.33 13.57
N ALA A 195 7.49 -26.43 14.43
CA ALA A 195 7.82 -26.71 15.81
C ALA A 195 7.02 -25.78 16.73
N PRO A 196 6.36 -26.31 17.78
CA PRO A 196 5.78 -25.47 18.82
C PRO A 196 6.86 -24.63 19.50
N VAL A 197 6.60 -23.33 19.64
CA VAL A 197 7.52 -22.38 20.27
C VAL A 197 6.75 -21.43 21.18
N SER A 198 7.44 -20.45 21.77
CA SER A 198 6.83 -19.41 22.58
C SER A 198 7.34 -18.04 22.16
N GLY A 199 6.50 -17.02 22.34
CA GLY A 199 6.89 -15.65 22.07
C GLY A 199 5.71 -14.70 22.10
N THR A 200 6.05 -13.43 22.09
CA THR A 200 5.11 -12.32 21.98
C THR A 200 5.43 -11.53 20.72
N PHE A 201 4.41 -10.94 20.13
CA PHE A 201 4.58 -9.95 19.09
C PHE A 201 3.48 -8.92 19.23
N THR A 202 3.86 -7.66 19.32
CA THR A 202 2.94 -6.53 19.23
C THR A 202 3.53 -5.50 18.30
N PHE A 203 2.71 -5.00 17.38
CA PHE A 203 3.10 -3.87 16.56
C PHE A 203 1.90 -2.97 16.30
N THR A 204 2.21 -1.71 16.02
CA THR A 204 1.29 -0.76 15.44
C THR A 204 1.84 -0.38 14.07
N ALA A 205 1.01 -0.51 13.05
CA ALA A 205 1.32 -0.02 11.72
C ALA A 205 0.43 1.18 11.43
N TRP A 206 1.04 2.22 10.89
CA TRP A 206 0.39 3.48 10.54
C TRP A 206 0.51 3.68 9.04
N ASP A 207 -0.62 3.66 8.34
CA ASP A 207 -0.72 4.11 6.97
C ASP A 207 -0.88 5.64 6.99
N LYS A 208 0.17 6.34 6.53
CA LYS A 208 0.24 7.81 6.42
C LYS A 208 0.24 8.26 4.96
N GLY A 209 -0.17 7.36 4.05
CA GLY A 209 -0.14 7.52 2.60
C GLY A 209 1.18 7.07 1.97
N ALA A 210 1.24 7.14 0.64
CA ALA A 210 2.17 6.44 -0.27
C ALA A 210 3.68 6.41 0.06
N THR A 211 4.20 7.22 0.98
CA THR A 211 5.63 7.30 1.31
C THR A 211 5.95 7.51 2.79
N ARG A 212 4.93 7.62 3.67
CA ARG A 212 5.12 8.02 5.08
C ARG A 212 4.72 6.95 6.08
N ASP A 213 4.45 5.74 5.58
CA ASP A 213 4.06 4.63 6.45
C ASP A 213 5.13 4.39 7.49
N SER A 214 4.67 4.15 8.71
CA SER A 214 5.54 3.85 9.84
C SER A 214 5.06 2.60 10.53
N VAL A 215 5.99 1.91 11.17
CA VAL A 215 5.70 0.74 11.98
C VAL A 215 6.52 0.84 13.26
N ASP A 216 5.93 0.43 14.37
CA ASP A 216 6.60 0.29 15.65
C ASP A 216 6.14 -1.03 16.22
N GLY A 217 7.07 -1.85 16.68
CA GLY A 217 6.72 -3.16 17.18
C GLY A 217 7.91 -3.95 17.62
N VAL A 218 7.64 -4.86 18.55
CA VAL A 218 8.65 -5.74 19.12
C VAL A 218 8.10 -7.16 19.09
N ALA A 219 8.90 -8.06 18.53
CA ALA A 219 8.71 -9.49 18.68
C ALA A 219 9.82 -10.06 19.55
N GLU A 220 9.46 -10.85 20.56
CA GLU A 220 10.39 -11.62 21.39
C GLU A 220 9.93 -13.08 21.39
N PHE A 221 10.75 -13.99 20.90
CA PHE A 221 10.39 -15.40 20.77
C PHE A 221 11.58 -16.33 20.99
N THR A 222 11.30 -17.58 21.33
CA THR A 222 12.31 -18.62 21.48
C THR A 222 12.15 -19.64 20.38
N THR A 223 13.19 -19.89 19.58
CA THR A 223 13.15 -20.92 18.52
C THR A 223 13.29 -22.33 19.10
N GLN A 224 13.00 -23.36 18.30
CA GLN A 224 13.03 -24.76 18.74
C GLN A 224 14.38 -25.22 19.31
N ASP A 225 15.48 -24.55 18.95
CA ASP A 225 16.84 -24.79 19.45
C ASP A 225 17.10 -24.12 20.82
N GLY A 226 16.09 -23.44 21.39
CA GLY A 226 16.18 -22.70 22.64
C GLY A 226 16.78 -21.30 22.51
N ALA A 227 17.16 -20.85 21.30
CA ALA A 227 17.71 -19.51 21.12
C ALA A 227 16.62 -18.44 21.30
N ARG A 228 16.94 -17.38 22.06
CA ARG A 228 16.04 -16.25 22.29
C ARG A 228 16.30 -15.17 21.25
N TRP A 229 15.26 -14.74 20.57
CA TRP A 229 15.32 -13.72 19.53
C TRP A 229 14.52 -12.51 19.94
N LYS A 230 15.05 -11.33 19.61
CA LYS A 230 14.33 -10.07 19.71
C LYS A 230 14.46 -9.30 18.41
N LEU A 231 13.32 -8.95 17.84
CA LEU A 231 13.19 -8.07 16.69
C LEU A 231 12.55 -6.77 17.15
N VAL A 232 13.18 -5.64 16.84
CA VAL A 232 12.58 -4.30 16.95
C VAL A 232 12.38 -3.78 15.53
N LEU A 233 11.14 -3.50 15.16
CA LEU A 233 10.82 -2.92 13.86
C LEU A 233 11.32 -1.46 13.81
N ASP A 234 11.92 -1.06 12.69
CA ASP A 234 12.50 0.29 12.52
C ASP A 234 11.70 1.10 11.50
N ARG A 235 11.80 0.74 10.21
CA ARG A 235 11.19 1.50 9.12
C ARG A 235 10.51 0.60 8.12
N VAL A 236 9.45 1.11 7.50
CA VAL A 236 8.72 0.41 6.45
C VAL A 236 9.54 0.43 5.15
N GLN A 237 9.54 -0.67 4.42
CA GLN A 237 10.13 -0.75 3.09
C GLN A 237 9.11 -0.33 2.04
N THR A 238 9.28 0.89 1.54
CA THR A 238 8.30 1.55 0.65
C THR A 238 8.60 1.36 -0.83
N LYS A 239 9.79 0.84 -1.18
CA LYS A 239 10.20 0.62 -2.57
C LYS A 239 9.56 -0.65 -3.15
N ASP A 240 8.75 -0.48 -4.19
CA ASP A 240 8.19 -1.60 -4.93
C ASP A 240 9.29 -2.47 -5.57
N VAL A 241 9.08 -3.78 -5.52
CA VAL A 241 9.89 -4.79 -6.21
C VAL A 241 8.96 -5.49 -7.20
N PRO A 242 9.42 -5.85 -8.42
CA PRO A 242 8.63 -6.64 -9.36
C PRO A 242 7.93 -7.82 -8.68
N HIS A 243 6.67 -8.09 -9.07
CA HIS A 243 5.76 -9.11 -8.48
C HIS A 243 5.47 -8.99 -6.96
N HIS A 244 6.10 -8.05 -6.27
CA HIS A 244 5.91 -7.72 -4.86
C HIS A 244 5.58 -6.24 -4.67
N PRO A 245 4.44 -5.74 -5.20
CA PRO A 245 4.01 -4.37 -4.92
C PRO A 245 3.86 -4.19 -3.41
N ARG A 246 4.53 -3.17 -2.88
CA ARG A 246 4.60 -2.83 -1.45
C ARG A 246 3.56 -1.76 -1.09
N PHE A 247 3.00 -1.06 -2.09
CA PHE A 247 1.87 -0.11 -1.95
C PHE A 247 2.10 0.97 -0.88
N GLY A 248 3.29 1.56 -0.83
CA GLY A 248 3.64 2.53 0.22
C GLY A 248 4.15 1.90 1.51
N GLY A 249 3.95 0.59 1.68
CA GLY A 249 4.67 -0.29 2.58
C GLY A 249 3.82 -0.90 3.69
N VAL A 250 2.73 -0.25 4.13
CA VAL A 250 1.68 -0.81 4.98
C VAL A 250 0.40 -0.97 4.15
N ILE A 251 -0.04 -2.20 4.01
CA ILE A 251 -1.21 -2.56 3.21
C ILE A 251 -2.35 -2.95 4.15
N MET A 252 -3.45 -2.22 4.11
CA MET A 252 -4.66 -2.54 4.90
C MET A 252 -5.69 -3.24 4.01
N GLY A 253 -6.17 -4.42 4.42
CA GLY A 253 -7.31 -5.08 3.75
C GLY A 253 -7.03 -5.60 2.33
N LEU A 254 -6.14 -6.60 2.17
CA LEU A 254 -5.75 -7.10 0.84
C LEU A 254 -6.03 -8.59 0.62
N TYR A 255 -6.45 -8.94 -0.60
CA TYR A 255 -6.60 -10.30 -1.16
C TYR A 255 -5.47 -10.59 -2.14
N TYR A 256 -4.59 -11.55 -1.84
CA TYR A 256 -3.36 -11.83 -2.61
C TYR A 256 -2.82 -13.23 -2.30
N HIS A 257 -1.58 -13.53 -2.75
CA HIS A 257 -0.93 -14.84 -2.71
C HIS A 257 -1.68 -15.92 -3.52
N GLY A 258 -1.21 -17.15 -3.43
CA GLY A 258 -1.79 -18.33 -4.07
C GLY A 258 -2.10 -18.10 -5.55
N ASN A 259 -3.39 -18.10 -5.87
CA ASN A 259 -3.88 -18.03 -7.25
C ASN A 259 -3.96 -16.61 -7.84
N THR A 260 -3.70 -15.57 -7.04
CA THR A 260 -3.90 -14.18 -7.48
C THR A 260 -2.82 -13.64 -8.42
N GLY A 261 -1.65 -14.30 -8.47
CA GLY A 261 -0.48 -13.78 -9.18
C GLY A 261 0.16 -12.54 -8.52
N VAL A 262 -0.28 -12.16 -7.31
CA VAL A 262 0.27 -11.06 -6.50
C VAL A 262 1.03 -11.63 -5.32
N HIS A 263 2.30 -11.22 -5.16
CA HIS A 263 3.26 -11.77 -4.19
C HIS A 263 3.54 -13.26 -4.43
N THR A 264 4.31 -13.91 -3.55
CA THR A 264 4.68 -15.33 -3.75
C THR A 264 3.43 -16.22 -3.86
N PRO A 265 3.37 -17.16 -4.83
CA PRO A 265 2.30 -18.15 -4.88
C PRO A 265 2.50 -19.26 -3.83
N LEU A 266 3.61 -19.27 -3.08
CA LEU A 266 3.90 -20.30 -2.07
C LEU A 266 3.26 -20.00 -0.71
N VAL A 267 2.32 -19.06 -0.66
CA VAL A 267 1.39 -18.88 0.46
C VAL A 267 -0.01 -19.11 -0.14
N PRO A 268 -0.95 -19.76 0.57
CA PRO A 268 -2.33 -19.85 0.11
C PRO A 268 -2.93 -18.48 -0.25
N THR A 269 -3.96 -18.46 -1.08
CA THR A 269 -4.74 -17.23 -1.28
C THR A 269 -5.39 -16.84 0.05
N ILE A 270 -5.23 -15.58 0.48
CA ILE A 270 -5.67 -15.11 1.79
C ILE A 270 -6.37 -13.75 1.71
N ASN A 271 -7.12 -13.43 2.77
CA ASN A 271 -7.48 -12.06 3.11
C ASN A 271 -6.61 -11.59 4.27
N SER A 272 -6.09 -10.37 4.21
CA SER A 272 -5.30 -9.77 5.31
C SER A 272 -6.01 -8.58 5.93
N ALA A 273 -5.85 -8.39 7.24
CA ALA A 273 -6.18 -7.13 7.91
C ALA A 273 -5.06 -6.11 7.71
N VAL A 274 -3.81 -6.57 7.83
CA VAL A 274 -2.61 -5.76 7.55
C VAL A 274 -1.50 -6.64 6.99
N ALA A 275 -0.76 -6.12 6.03
CA ALA A 275 0.46 -6.72 5.52
C ALA A 275 1.51 -5.63 5.30
N LEU A 276 2.76 -5.87 5.69
CA LEU A 276 3.83 -4.90 5.49
C LEU A 276 5.18 -5.57 5.28
N TRP A 277 6.07 -4.79 4.69
CA TRP A 277 7.49 -5.08 4.69
C TRP A 277 8.22 -3.98 5.43
N ALA A 278 9.20 -4.36 6.25
CA ALA A 278 9.97 -3.44 7.07
C ALA A 278 11.43 -3.87 7.14
N PHE A 279 12.24 -3.00 7.70
CA PHE A 279 13.52 -3.36 8.28
C PHE A 279 13.42 -3.39 9.80
N GLY A 280 14.28 -4.16 10.44
CA GLY A 280 14.37 -4.16 11.89
C GLY A 280 15.73 -4.58 12.43
N HIS A 281 15.92 -4.31 13.70
CA HIS A 281 17.08 -4.70 14.49
C HIS A 281 16.83 -6.07 15.11
N LEU A 282 17.63 -7.05 14.73
CA LEU A 282 17.53 -8.43 15.15
C LEU A 282 18.67 -8.77 16.10
N SER A 283 18.34 -9.36 17.24
CA SER A 283 19.31 -9.90 18.19
C SER A 283 19.00 -11.34 18.56
N ARG A 284 20.05 -12.13 18.83
CA ARG A 284 20.00 -13.51 19.32
C ARG A 284 20.72 -13.57 20.66
N ASN A 285 20.04 -14.05 21.69
CA ASN A 285 20.56 -14.15 23.06
C ASN A 285 21.18 -12.83 23.58
N GLY A 286 20.64 -11.69 23.15
CA GLY A 286 21.13 -10.35 23.51
C GLY A 286 22.26 -9.80 22.63
N ALA A 287 22.84 -10.60 21.73
CA ALA A 287 23.84 -10.14 20.77
C ALA A 287 23.16 -9.72 19.44
N VAL A 288 23.58 -8.59 18.87
CA VAL A 288 23.07 -8.12 17.57
C VAL A 288 23.47 -9.12 16.48
N VAL A 289 22.49 -9.51 15.66
CA VAL A 289 22.68 -10.38 14.49
C VAL A 289 22.58 -9.56 13.21
N SER A 290 21.67 -8.58 13.14
CA SER A 290 21.51 -7.69 12.00
C SER A 290 20.82 -6.40 12.44
N ASP A 291 21.30 -5.26 11.95
CA ASP A 291 20.65 -3.95 12.13
C ASP A 291 19.78 -3.55 10.94
N ASN A 292 19.64 -4.43 9.96
CA ASN A 292 18.93 -4.18 8.71
C ASN A 292 18.20 -5.42 8.20
N ALA A 293 17.74 -6.27 9.12
CA ALA A 293 17.03 -7.49 8.78
C ALA A 293 15.77 -7.13 8.01
N MET A 294 15.51 -7.81 6.90
CA MET A 294 14.30 -7.60 6.12
C MET A 294 13.16 -8.40 6.73
N VAL A 295 12.06 -7.73 7.01
CA VAL A 295 10.93 -8.27 7.77
C VAL A 295 9.67 -8.23 6.90
N HIS A 296 8.93 -9.34 6.88
CA HIS A 296 7.58 -9.38 6.32
C HIS A 296 6.60 -9.81 7.40
N VAL A 297 5.54 -9.02 7.57
CA VAL A 297 4.50 -9.25 8.59
C VAL A 297 3.14 -9.25 7.94
N MET A 298 2.28 -10.20 8.30
CA MET A 298 0.90 -10.25 7.85
C MET A 298 -0.02 -10.73 8.97
N LEU A 299 -1.10 -10.02 9.23
CA LEU A 299 -2.25 -10.55 9.96
C LEU A 299 -3.30 -10.98 8.93
N LEU A 300 -3.52 -12.29 8.80
CA LEU A 300 -4.24 -12.89 7.68
C LEU A 300 -5.26 -13.96 8.08
N SER A 301 -6.11 -14.33 7.12
CA SER A 301 -7.07 -15.42 7.21
C SER A 301 -6.35 -16.72 7.52
N ARG A 302 -6.79 -17.44 8.55
CA ARG A 302 -6.18 -18.69 9.02
C ARG A 302 -5.89 -19.64 7.86
N THR A 303 -4.63 -20.05 7.74
CA THR A 303 -4.15 -20.97 6.71
C THR A 303 -3.87 -22.36 7.25
N ARG A 304 -3.62 -22.48 8.55
CA ARG A 304 -3.23 -23.74 9.20
C ARG A 304 -4.38 -24.36 9.99
N ARG A 305 -4.47 -25.70 9.93
CA ARG A 305 -5.46 -26.49 10.67
C ARG A 305 -5.08 -26.61 12.14
N GLU A 306 -6.08 -26.61 13.02
CA GLU A 306 -5.84 -26.83 14.45
C GLU A 306 -5.28 -28.23 14.71
N GLY A 307 -4.36 -28.34 15.68
CA GLY A 307 -3.73 -29.59 16.08
C GLY A 307 -2.30 -29.72 15.57
N ASP A 308 -2.12 -29.97 14.27
CA ASP A 308 -0.80 -30.21 13.68
C ASP A 308 -0.25 -29.05 12.84
N PHE A 309 -1.03 -27.97 12.71
CA PHE A 309 -0.68 -26.75 11.99
C PHE A 309 -0.24 -26.98 10.54
N ALA A 310 -0.63 -28.08 9.90
CA ALA A 310 -0.45 -28.21 8.46
C ALA A 310 -1.26 -27.12 7.73
N LEU A 311 -0.82 -26.68 6.55
CA LEU A 311 -1.65 -25.83 5.70
C LEU A 311 -2.93 -26.59 5.31
N ALA A 312 -4.07 -25.96 5.52
CA ALA A 312 -5.40 -26.57 5.40
C ALA A 312 -6.04 -26.37 4.02
N CYS A 313 -5.64 -25.33 3.30
CA CYS A 313 -6.29 -24.89 2.08
C CYS A 313 -5.31 -24.19 1.13
N TRP A 314 -5.60 -24.26 -0.16
CA TRP A 314 -4.94 -23.45 -1.18
C TRP A 314 -5.59 -22.06 -1.34
N ASP A 315 -6.90 -21.97 -1.10
CA ASP A 315 -7.61 -20.72 -0.90
C ASP A 315 -8.20 -20.70 0.51
N CYS A 316 -7.60 -19.89 1.37
CA CYS A 316 -7.97 -19.70 2.75
C CYS A 316 -8.64 -18.33 2.98
N SER A 317 -8.88 -17.56 1.93
CA SER A 317 -9.52 -16.24 2.01
C SER A 317 -10.90 -16.22 2.69
N PRO A 318 -11.72 -17.29 2.67
CA PRO A 318 -12.98 -17.32 3.42
C PRO A 318 -12.79 -17.49 4.94
N ASN A 319 -11.59 -17.90 5.39
CA ASN A 319 -11.33 -18.16 6.80
C ASN A 319 -11.20 -16.85 7.60
N LYS A 320 -11.38 -16.96 8.91
CA LYS A 320 -11.25 -15.84 9.84
C LYS A 320 -9.82 -15.30 9.85
N ILE A 321 -9.68 -13.97 9.85
CA ILE A 321 -8.40 -13.27 10.02
C ILE A 321 -7.96 -13.35 11.49
N GLU A 322 -6.97 -14.19 11.75
CA GLU A 322 -6.44 -14.42 13.11
C GLU A 322 -5.05 -15.08 13.13
N GLU A 323 -4.42 -15.33 11.98
CA GLU A 323 -3.06 -15.86 11.93
C GLU A 323 -2.09 -14.70 11.66
N LEU A 324 -1.16 -14.46 12.58
CA LEU A 324 -0.12 -13.46 12.44
C LEU A 324 1.19 -14.14 12.03
N GLN A 325 1.63 -13.87 10.81
CA GLN A 325 2.86 -14.38 10.22
C GLN A 325 3.98 -13.35 10.35
N LEU A 326 5.14 -13.77 10.86
CA LEU A 326 6.37 -12.98 10.92
C LEU A 326 7.51 -13.74 10.25
N GLN A 327 7.94 -13.26 9.08
CA GLN A 327 9.12 -13.75 8.39
C GLN A 327 10.25 -12.74 8.51
N ILE A 328 11.45 -13.21 8.86
CA ILE A 328 12.66 -12.40 9.00
C ILE A 328 13.75 -13.02 8.11
N LEU A 329 14.29 -12.19 7.24
CA LEU A 329 15.34 -12.52 6.27
C LEU A 329 16.56 -11.63 6.53
N PRO A 330 17.77 -12.07 6.14
CA PRO A 330 18.95 -11.22 6.14
C PRO A 330 18.71 -9.93 5.35
N GLY A 331 19.35 -8.85 5.78
CA GLY A 331 19.37 -7.60 5.02
C GLY A 331 20.05 -7.76 3.65
N PRO A 332 19.82 -6.84 2.71
CA PRO A 332 20.51 -6.85 1.42
C PRO A 332 22.04 -6.89 1.59
N GLY A 333 22.68 -7.93 1.06
CA GLY A 333 24.14 -8.13 1.14
C GLY A 333 24.63 -8.82 2.43
N GLU A 334 23.75 -9.13 3.37
CA GLU A 334 24.10 -9.84 4.60
C GLU A 334 24.16 -11.37 4.39
N PRO A 335 25.01 -12.08 5.15
CA PRO A 335 25.02 -13.53 5.15
C PRO A 335 23.70 -14.10 5.69
N LYS A 336 23.42 -15.35 5.32
CA LYS A 336 22.30 -16.10 5.92
C LYS A 336 22.46 -16.18 7.44
N PHE A 337 21.33 -16.11 8.14
CA PHE A 337 21.33 -16.37 9.58
C PHE A 337 21.78 -17.80 9.88
N ASP A 338 22.39 -17.99 11.05
CA ASP A 338 22.68 -19.31 11.60
C ASP A 338 21.39 -19.95 12.15
N THR A 339 20.48 -20.28 11.23
CA THR A 339 19.19 -20.90 11.48
C THR A 339 18.88 -21.89 10.35
N PRO A 340 18.00 -22.89 10.57
CA PRO A 340 17.54 -23.76 9.49
C PRO A 340 17.00 -22.93 8.31
N GLY A 341 17.62 -23.07 7.14
CA GLY A 341 17.25 -22.37 5.91
C GLY A 341 17.78 -20.93 5.77
N GLY A 342 18.39 -20.38 6.82
CA GLY A 342 18.94 -19.02 6.82
C GLY A 342 17.90 -17.91 6.98
N PHE A 343 16.73 -18.24 7.52
CA PHE A 343 15.64 -17.31 7.82
C PHE A 343 15.00 -17.66 9.18
N LEU A 344 14.15 -16.77 9.69
CA LEU A 344 13.24 -17.07 10.79
C LEU A 344 11.82 -16.89 10.28
N PHE A 345 10.93 -17.81 10.65
CA PHE A 345 9.51 -17.69 10.33
C PHE A 345 8.69 -18.21 11.50
N VAL A 346 7.90 -17.33 12.09
CA VAL A 346 7.12 -17.60 13.29
C VAL A 346 5.69 -17.13 13.09
N ASN A 347 4.73 -17.96 13.49
CA ASN A 347 3.32 -17.64 13.44
C ASN A 347 2.68 -17.64 14.83
N TRP A 348 1.74 -16.72 15.03
CA TRP A 348 0.81 -16.69 16.16
C TRP A 348 -0.61 -16.96 15.64
N GLU A 349 -1.17 -18.11 16.03
CA GLU A 349 -2.31 -18.74 15.36
C GLU A 349 -3.69 -18.22 15.84
N LYS A 350 -3.75 -17.38 16.89
CA LYS A 350 -4.99 -16.77 17.41
C LYS A 350 -4.78 -15.29 17.77
N SER A 351 -4.30 -14.54 16.81
CA SER A 351 -3.97 -13.11 16.93
C SER A 351 -5.18 -12.21 16.70
N GLY A 352 -5.11 -11.01 17.25
CA GLY A 352 -6.17 -10.01 17.15
C GLY A 352 -5.64 -8.66 16.68
N SER A 353 -6.55 -7.82 16.21
CA SER A 353 -6.27 -6.42 15.90
C SER A 353 -7.36 -5.50 16.40
N ARG A 354 -6.98 -4.24 16.61
CA ARG A 354 -7.90 -3.13 16.90
C ARG A 354 -7.43 -1.88 16.15
N PRO A 355 -8.32 -0.90 15.91
CA PRO A 355 -7.89 0.42 15.49
C PRO A 355 -6.82 0.94 16.47
N GLY A 356 -5.69 1.37 15.94
CA GLY A 356 -4.64 2.02 16.70
C GLY A 356 -5.03 3.47 17.03
N VAL A 357 -4.38 4.05 18.04
CA VAL A 357 -4.50 5.47 18.35
C VAL A 357 -3.47 6.21 17.49
N GLY A 358 -3.93 7.24 16.78
CA GLY A 358 -3.13 8.03 15.83
C GLY A 358 -2.17 9.01 16.49
#